data_AF-A0A3B4ATI5-F1
#
_entry.id   AF-A0A3B4ATI5-F1
#
_cell.length_a   1.000
_cell.length_b   1.000
_cell.length_c   1.000
_cell.angle_alpha   90.00
_cell.angle_beta   90.00
_cell.angle_gamma   90.00
#
_symmetry.space_group_name_H-M   'P 1'
#
loop_
_entity.id
_entity.type
_entity.pdbx_description
1 polymer ?
#
loop_
_entity_poly.entity_id
_entity_poly.type
_entity_poly.pdbx_seq_one_letter_code
_entity_poly.pdbx_strand_id
1 'polypeptide(L)'
;MLHIRSTLALKELFQSQLKGPTGRIAAVTAVPAPASSFSCSFSRSFSISTAALNGNAPNRRRRKAGILPSLEDLLFYTIAEGQEKIPAHKFTTALKSTGLRTGDPRLKECMEMLKVTVKTTSDGALDRHLFKKCVQSNIVLLTQAFRKKFVIPDFQPFCAHIDELYDNAKNLSGGQVADYIPQLARFSPDLWAVALCTVDGQRHTVGDTKVPFCLQSCVKPLKYAIAVHDHGTEYVHRFIGKEPSGLRFNKLFLNEDDKPHNPMVNAGAIVCTSLIKQGASNAEKFDYVMNFMNKLAGNEYVGFSNATFQSERESGDRNFAIGYYLKEKKCFPEGTDMTSILDFYFQLCSIEVTCESASVMAATLANGGFCPITGERVLSPEAVRNTLSLMHSCGMYDFSGQFAFHVGLPAKSGVAGGILLVVPNVMGIMCWSPPLDKLGNSVRGIQFCTDLVSLCNFHNYDNLRHFAKKLDPRREGGDQRVRLSHIFLEHLKTLLCYVFYSVDKNSE
;
A
#
# COMPACT_ATOMS: atom_id res chain seq x y z
N MET A 1 23.31 57.65 6.16
CA MET A 1 21.96 57.46 6.74
C MET A 1 21.48 56.08 6.31
N LEU A 2 21.01 55.15 7.13
CA LEU A 2 20.81 55.11 8.57
C LEU A 2 20.73 53.61 8.94
N HIS A 3 21.32 53.26 10.08
CA HIS A 3 21.43 51.90 10.60
C HIS A 3 20.09 51.29 11.03
N ILE A 4 20.02 49.97 10.88
CA ILE A 4 19.08 49.03 11.50
C ILE A 4 19.01 49.25 13.03
N ARG A 5 17.82 49.57 13.54
CA ARG A 5 17.39 49.33 14.93
C ARG A 5 15.87 49.20 14.98
N SER A 6 15.35 48.04 15.37
CA SER A 6 14.18 47.87 16.27
C SER A 6 13.59 46.45 16.25
N THR A 7 14.39 45.43 16.60
CA THR A 7 13.89 44.10 17.01
C THR A 7 13.59 44.02 18.53
N LEU A 8 13.58 45.15 19.24
CA LEU A 8 13.21 45.21 20.66
C LEU A 8 11.71 45.51 20.90
N ALA A 9 11.04 46.22 19.99
CA ALA A 9 9.64 46.66 20.20
C ALA A 9 8.60 45.53 20.05
N LEU A 10 8.91 44.47 19.31
CA LEU A 10 8.02 43.31 19.16
C LEU A 10 8.12 42.28 20.30
N LYS A 11 9.17 42.35 21.13
CA LYS A 11 9.38 41.41 22.24
C LYS A 11 8.64 41.82 23.52
N GLU A 12 8.39 43.12 23.72
CA GLU A 12 7.64 43.61 24.89
C GLU A 12 6.11 43.51 24.72
N LEU A 13 5.60 43.49 23.48
CA LEU A 13 4.18 43.39 23.20
C LEU A 13 3.58 42.00 23.48
N PHE A 14 4.40 40.95 23.53
CA PHE A 14 3.96 39.58 23.85
C PHE A 14 4.05 39.21 25.34
N GLN A 15 4.71 40.03 26.19
CA GLN A 15 4.84 39.75 27.62
C GLN A 15 3.79 40.44 28.51
N SER A 16 2.94 41.32 27.96
CA SER A 16 1.93 42.07 28.74
C SER A 16 0.54 41.43 28.81
N GLN A 17 0.30 40.28 28.15
CA GLN A 17 -1.01 39.61 28.10
C GLN A 17 -1.14 38.38 29.02
N LEU A 18 -0.19 38.12 29.93
CA LEU A 18 -0.19 36.95 30.82
C LEU A 18 -0.20 37.27 32.32
N LYS A 19 -0.75 38.41 32.74
CA LYS A 19 -0.95 38.71 34.18
C LYS A 19 -2.37 39.20 34.48
N GLY A 20 -3.17 38.29 35.04
CA GLY A 20 -4.46 38.52 35.71
C GLY A 20 -4.71 37.40 36.74
N PRO A 21 -5.51 37.64 37.81
CA PRO A 21 -5.02 37.50 39.19
C PRO A 21 -5.26 36.13 39.86
N THR A 22 -4.38 35.86 40.82
CA THR A 22 -4.40 34.76 41.79
C THR A 22 -5.62 34.81 42.72
N GLY A 23 -6.40 33.71 42.74
CA GLY A 23 -7.45 33.45 43.73
C GLY A 23 -7.44 31.97 44.13
N ARG A 24 -7.28 31.69 45.43
CA ARG A 24 -7.22 30.37 46.07
C ARG A 24 -8.55 29.60 45.92
N ILE A 25 -8.53 28.34 45.49
CA ILE A 25 -9.54 27.33 45.86
C ILE A 25 -8.85 25.97 46.11
N ALA A 26 -9.36 25.28 47.12
CA ALA A 26 -8.78 24.17 47.88
C ALA A 26 -8.51 22.87 47.11
N ALA A 27 -7.55 22.10 47.64
CA ALA A 27 -7.23 20.74 47.25
C ALA A 27 -8.38 19.77 47.59
N VAL A 28 -8.84 19.03 46.58
CA VAL A 28 -9.65 17.82 46.76
C VAL A 28 -8.83 16.65 46.22
N THR A 29 -8.42 15.78 47.13
CA THR A 29 -7.83 14.46 46.88
C THR A 29 -8.89 13.54 46.28
N ALA A 30 -8.61 12.96 45.10
CA ALA A 30 -9.40 11.86 44.53
C ALA A 30 -8.55 10.59 44.42
N VAL A 31 -9.07 9.54 45.06
CA VAL A 31 -8.57 8.16 45.15
C VAL A 31 -8.70 7.44 43.79
N PRO A 32 -7.80 6.51 43.42
CA PRO A 32 -7.93 5.75 42.17
C PRO A 32 -8.96 4.61 42.32
N ALA A 33 -9.87 4.49 41.35
CA ALA A 33 -10.81 3.36 41.21
C ALA A 33 -10.37 2.44 40.05
N PRO A 34 -10.66 1.13 40.11
CA PRO A 34 -9.92 0.09 39.40
C PRO A 34 -10.39 -0.14 37.96
N ALA A 35 -9.48 -0.73 37.18
CA ALA A 35 -9.69 -1.17 35.80
C ALA A 35 -10.86 -2.16 35.67
N SER A 36 -11.79 -1.86 34.77
CA SER A 36 -12.78 -2.81 34.27
C SER A 36 -12.59 -3.03 32.77
N SER A 37 -12.28 -4.28 32.46
CA SER A 37 -12.18 -4.87 31.13
C SER A 37 -13.55 -4.88 30.44
N PHE A 38 -13.69 -4.20 29.30
CA PHE A 38 -14.81 -4.39 28.39
C PHE A 38 -14.47 -5.44 27.33
N SER A 39 -14.81 -6.70 27.63
CA SER A 39 -14.95 -7.77 26.63
C SER A 39 -16.41 -7.78 26.16
N CYS A 40 -16.68 -7.40 24.90
CA CYS A 40 -18.00 -7.52 24.31
C CYS A 40 -18.13 -8.88 23.60
N SER A 41 -18.65 -9.88 24.31
CA SER A 41 -19.10 -11.16 23.78
C SER A 41 -20.58 -11.06 23.40
N PHE A 42 -20.87 -11.16 22.10
CA PHE A 42 -22.23 -11.20 21.59
C PHE A 42 -22.71 -12.67 21.55
N SER A 43 -23.39 -13.11 22.60
CA SER A 43 -24.17 -14.35 22.60
C SER A 43 -25.58 -14.06 23.13
N ARG A 44 -26.52 -13.76 22.22
CA ARG A 44 -27.95 -13.74 22.54
C ARG A 44 -28.58 -15.09 22.21
N SER A 45 -28.71 -15.91 23.24
CA SER A 45 -29.63 -17.04 23.29
C SER A 45 -31.04 -16.52 23.63
N PHE A 46 -31.96 -16.58 22.67
CA PHE A 46 -33.39 -16.32 22.90
C PHE A 46 -34.04 -17.55 23.53
N SER A 47 -34.54 -17.40 24.76
CA SER A 47 -35.43 -18.36 25.40
C SER A 47 -36.88 -17.86 25.22
N ILE A 48 -37.71 -18.64 24.53
CA ILE A 48 -39.14 -18.33 24.33
C ILE A 48 -39.92 -18.99 25.46
N SER A 49 -40.65 -18.17 26.22
CA SER A 49 -41.59 -18.57 27.26
C SER A 49 -42.89 -19.10 26.63
N THR A 50 -43.29 -20.32 26.97
CA THR A 50 -44.55 -20.93 26.54
C THR A 50 -45.68 -20.54 27.48
N ALA A 51 -46.56 -19.63 27.03
CA ALA A 51 -47.88 -19.44 27.62
C ALA A 51 -48.92 -20.27 26.85
N ALA A 52 -49.63 -21.13 27.58
CA ALA A 52 -50.66 -22.02 27.07
C ALA A 52 -51.96 -21.25 26.77
N LEU A 53 -52.52 -21.45 25.57
CA LEU A 53 -53.93 -21.17 25.28
C LEU A 53 -54.50 -22.30 24.44
N ASN A 54 -55.49 -22.99 25.00
CA ASN A 54 -56.31 -24.01 24.36
C ASN A 54 -57.29 -23.35 23.37
N GLY A 55 -57.42 -23.93 22.17
CA GLY A 55 -58.45 -23.57 21.20
C GLY A 55 -58.39 -24.41 19.93
N ASN A 56 -59.37 -25.30 19.75
CA ASN A 56 -59.58 -26.20 18.60
C ASN A 56 -59.87 -25.46 17.28
N ALA A 57 -59.18 -25.80 16.18
CA ALA A 57 -59.65 -25.72 14.78
C ALA A 57 -58.64 -26.36 13.78
N PRO A 58 -59.06 -26.83 12.58
CA PRO A 58 -58.56 -28.08 11.99
C PRO A 58 -57.40 -27.96 10.99
N ASN A 59 -56.59 -29.03 10.95
CA ASN A 59 -55.85 -29.60 9.83
C ASN A 59 -55.31 -28.64 8.73
N ARG A 60 -54.30 -27.81 9.07
CA ARG A 60 -53.41 -27.19 8.07
C ARG A 60 -52.20 -28.08 7.84
N ARG A 61 -52.05 -28.56 6.59
CA ARG A 61 -50.83 -29.20 6.06
C ARG A 61 -49.58 -28.51 6.62
N ARG A 62 -48.73 -29.25 7.33
CA ARG A 62 -47.37 -28.85 7.70
C ARG A 62 -46.64 -28.40 6.43
N ARG A 63 -46.57 -27.10 6.15
CA ARG A 63 -45.57 -26.55 5.24
C ARG A 63 -44.22 -26.90 5.85
N LYS A 64 -43.40 -27.69 5.15
CA LYS A 64 -41.99 -27.91 5.50
C LYS A 64 -41.39 -26.54 5.82
N ALA A 65 -40.83 -26.37 7.01
CA ALA A 65 -40.07 -25.18 7.36
C ALA A 65 -39.01 -25.00 6.27
N GLY A 66 -39.10 -23.92 5.49
CA GLY A 66 -38.17 -23.66 4.40
C GLY A 66 -36.77 -23.59 4.98
N ILE A 67 -35.90 -24.50 4.56
CA ILE A 67 -34.48 -24.48 4.88
C ILE A 67 -33.97 -23.12 4.37
N LEU A 68 -33.47 -22.27 5.28
CA LEU A 68 -32.80 -21.03 4.88
C LEU A 68 -31.67 -21.40 3.92
N PRO A 69 -31.57 -20.75 2.75
CA PRO A 69 -30.49 -21.03 1.80
C PRO A 69 -29.13 -20.84 2.47
N SER A 70 -28.20 -21.78 2.27
CA SER A 70 -26.82 -21.60 2.75
C SER A 70 -26.11 -20.50 1.96
N LEU A 71 -25.00 -19.95 2.48
CA LEU A 71 -24.25 -18.89 1.79
C LEU A 71 -23.78 -19.35 0.40
N GLU A 72 -23.40 -20.62 0.29
CA GLU A 72 -23.02 -21.26 -0.97
C GLU A 72 -24.19 -21.32 -1.94
N ASP A 73 -25.40 -21.60 -1.47
CA ASP A 73 -26.60 -21.62 -2.30
C ASP A 73 -26.95 -20.21 -2.80
N LEU A 74 -26.87 -19.20 -1.94
CA LEU A 74 -27.10 -17.80 -2.33
C LEU A 74 -26.09 -17.36 -3.39
N LEU A 75 -24.82 -17.72 -3.22
CA LEU A 75 -23.78 -17.42 -4.19
C LEU A 75 -24.02 -18.16 -5.52
N PHE A 76 -24.42 -19.43 -5.48
CA PHE A 76 -24.81 -20.18 -6.66
C PHE A 76 -25.89 -19.45 -7.45
N TYR A 77 -27.01 -19.08 -6.80
CA TYR A 77 -28.11 -18.38 -7.48
C TYR A 77 -27.69 -17.02 -8.04
N THR A 78 -26.77 -16.32 -7.36
CA THR A 78 -26.23 -15.05 -7.84
C THR A 78 -25.49 -15.19 -9.17
N ILE A 79 -24.72 -16.29 -9.36
CA ILE A 79 -23.90 -16.51 -10.56
C ILE A 79 -24.69 -17.25 -11.65
N ALA A 80 -25.62 -18.11 -11.26
CA ALA A 80 -26.43 -18.90 -12.16
C ALA A 80 -27.46 -18.05 -12.93
N GLU A 81 -27.87 -16.90 -12.39
CA GLU A 81 -28.82 -15.97 -13.04
C GLU A 81 -30.11 -16.67 -13.51
N GLY A 82 -30.62 -17.59 -12.69
CA GLY A 82 -31.83 -18.38 -12.99
C GLY A 82 -31.59 -19.68 -13.76
N GLN A 83 -30.37 -20.00 -14.16
CA GLN A 83 -30.02 -21.29 -14.77
C GLN A 83 -29.86 -22.40 -13.73
N GLU A 84 -30.06 -23.66 -14.13
CA GLU A 84 -29.93 -24.83 -13.23
C GLU A 84 -28.48 -25.23 -12.94
N LYS A 85 -27.55 -24.86 -13.83
CA LYS A 85 -26.12 -25.14 -13.72
C LYS A 85 -25.29 -23.92 -14.08
N ILE A 86 -24.07 -23.85 -13.56
CA ILE A 86 -23.10 -22.81 -13.87
C ILE A 86 -21.95 -23.43 -14.68
N PRO A 87 -21.72 -23.00 -15.93
CA PRO A 87 -20.52 -23.39 -16.66
C PRO A 87 -19.26 -22.93 -15.90
N ALA A 88 -18.26 -23.81 -15.75
CA ALA A 88 -17.06 -23.47 -14.97
C ALA A 88 -16.35 -22.21 -15.48
N HIS A 89 -16.33 -21.98 -16.80
CA HIS A 89 -15.76 -20.77 -17.38
C HIS A 89 -16.52 -19.50 -16.93
N LYS A 90 -17.86 -19.54 -16.84
CA LYS A 90 -18.69 -18.43 -16.35
C LYS A 90 -18.32 -18.06 -14.91
N PHE A 91 -18.15 -19.06 -14.04
CA PHE A 91 -17.67 -18.85 -12.68
C PHE A 91 -16.28 -18.20 -12.65
N THR A 92 -15.31 -18.72 -13.41
CA THR A 92 -13.94 -18.17 -13.40
C THR A 92 -13.86 -16.76 -14.00
N THR A 93 -14.67 -16.44 -15.00
CA THR A 93 -14.78 -15.09 -15.58
C THR A 93 -15.40 -14.12 -14.58
N ALA A 94 -16.47 -14.53 -13.90
CA ALA A 94 -17.11 -13.73 -12.87
C ALA A 94 -16.22 -13.54 -11.64
N LEU A 95 -15.37 -14.52 -11.30
CA LEU A 95 -14.36 -14.38 -10.26
C LEU A 95 -13.29 -13.35 -10.67
N LYS A 96 -12.78 -13.43 -11.90
CA LYS A 96 -11.77 -12.48 -12.41
C LYS A 96 -12.30 -11.04 -12.47
N SER A 97 -13.59 -10.84 -12.74
CA SER A 97 -14.17 -9.49 -12.77
C SER A 97 -14.18 -8.81 -11.39
N THR A 98 -14.14 -9.58 -10.30
CA THR A 98 -13.94 -9.04 -8.93
C THR A 98 -12.54 -8.49 -8.70
N GLY A 99 -11.57 -8.82 -9.58
CA GLY A 99 -10.16 -8.48 -9.44
C GLY A 99 -9.30 -9.57 -8.82
N LEU A 100 -9.90 -10.61 -8.24
CA LEU A 100 -9.12 -11.78 -7.78
C LEU A 100 -8.56 -12.56 -8.96
N ARG A 101 -7.35 -13.08 -8.79
CA ARG A 101 -6.72 -13.99 -9.75
C ARG A 101 -7.03 -15.45 -9.37
N THR A 102 -7.15 -16.32 -10.37
CA THR A 102 -7.36 -17.77 -10.13
C THR A 102 -6.15 -18.45 -9.49
N GLY A 103 -4.99 -17.79 -9.47
CA GLY A 103 -3.78 -18.24 -8.76
C GLY A 103 -3.67 -17.72 -7.33
N ASP A 104 -4.70 -17.05 -6.79
CA ASP A 104 -4.70 -16.57 -5.41
C ASP A 104 -4.53 -17.76 -4.43
N PRO A 105 -3.51 -17.76 -3.56
CA PRO A 105 -3.29 -18.83 -2.59
C PRO A 105 -4.51 -19.13 -1.71
N ARG A 106 -5.33 -18.12 -1.38
CA ARG A 106 -6.55 -18.28 -0.57
C ARG A 106 -7.71 -18.93 -1.33
N LEU A 107 -7.56 -19.18 -2.63
CA LEU A 107 -8.53 -19.87 -3.48
C LEU A 107 -8.03 -21.25 -3.94
N LYS A 108 -6.89 -21.72 -3.43
CA LYS A 108 -6.25 -22.96 -3.89
C LYS A 108 -7.20 -24.16 -3.84
N GLU A 109 -7.86 -24.40 -2.70
CA GLU A 109 -8.75 -25.54 -2.51
C GLU A 109 -9.95 -25.47 -3.47
N CYS A 110 -10.55 -24.28 -3.64
CA CYS A 110 -11.64 -24.06 -4.58
C CYS A 110 -11.21 -24.36 -6.03
N MET A 111 -10.04 -23.90 -6.44
CA MET A 111 -9.54 -24.10 -7.80
C MET A 111 -9.12 -25.54 -8.07
N GLU A 112 -8.54 -26.22 -7.08
CA GLU A 112 -8.22 -27.66 -7.18
C GLU A 112 -9.48 -28.51 -7.28
N MET A 113 -10.49 -28.25 -6.42
CA MET A 113 -11.76 -28.96 -6.47
C MET A 113 -12.53 -28.69 -7.77
N LEU A 114 -12.48 -27.46 -8.28
CA LEU A 114 -13.05 -27.09 -9.57
C LEU A 114 -12.40 -27.88 -10.71
N LYS A 115 -11.06 -27.98 -10.73
CA LYS A 115 -10.33 -28.77 -11.74
C LYS A 115 -10.70 -30.25 -11.71
N VAL A 116 -10.83 -30.85 -10.51
CA VAL A 116 -11.27 -32.25 -10.39
C VAL A 116 -12.69 -32.41 -10.90
N THR A 117 -13.60 -31.52 -10.48
CA THR A 117 -15.03 -31.60 -10.83
C THR A 117 -15.25 -31.48 -12.34
N VAL A 118 -14.60 -30.52 -13.00
CA VAL A 118 -14.72 -30.29 -14.45
C VAL A 118 -14.24 -31.51 -15.26
N LYS A 119 -13.23 -32.25 -14.77
CA LYS A 119 -12.78 -33.50 -15.42
C LYS A 119 -13.76 -34.65 -15.28
N THR A 120 -14.60 -34.63 -14.25
CA THR A 120 -15.57 -35.71 -13.96
C THR A 120 -16.96 -35.47 -14.55
N THR A 121 -17.28 -34.23 -14.91
CA THR A 121 -18.57 -33.87 -15.53
C THR A 121 -18.49 -33.88 -17.04
N SER A 122 -19.48 -34.47 -17.72
CA SER A 122 -19.52 -34.57 -19.19
C SER A 122 -19.74 -33.23 -19.91
N ASP A 123 -20.41 -32.28 -19.27
CA ASP A 123 -20.75 -30.95 -19.83
C ASP A 123 -19.89 -29.81 -19.26
N GLY A 124 -19.00 -30.10 -18.30
CA GLY A 124 -18.17 -29.08 -17.63
C GLY A 124 -18.96 -28.07 -16.79
N ALA A 125 -20.24 -28.36 -16.50
CA ALA A 125 -21.14 -27.47 -15.77
C ALA A 125 -21.35 -27.94 -14.33
N LEU A 126 -21.41 -26.97 -13.41
CA LEU A 126 -21.58 -27.20 -11.99
C LEU A 126 -23.05 -27.09 -11.64
N ASP A 127 -23.66 -28.18 -11.18
CA ASP A 127 -24.92 -28.09 -10.46
C ASP A 127 -24.70 -27.47 -9.06
N ARG A 128 -25.80 -27.20 -8.34
CA ARG A 128 -25.76 -26.58 -7.00
C ARG A 128 -24.89 -27.37 -6.01
N HIS A 129 -24.92 -28.70 -6.06
CA HIS A 129 -24.19 -29.54 -5.11
C HIS A 129 -22.68 -29.54 -5.41
N LEU A 130 -22.32 -29.69 -6.68
CA LEU A 130 -20.94 -29.62 -7.16
C LEU A 130 -20.33 -28.24 -6.90
N PHE A 131 -21.09 -27.17 -7.17
CA PHE A 131 -20.67 -25.81 -6.87
C PHE A 131 -20.37 -25.64 -5.38
N LYS A 132 -21.30 -26.04 -4.51
CA LYS A 132 -21.12 -25.99 -3.05
C LYS A 132 -19.86 -26.73 -2.61
N LYS A 133 -19.62 -27.94 -3.14
CA LYS A 133 -18.42 -28.71 -2.85
C LYS A 133 -17.13 -27.98 -3.26
N CYS A 134 -17.15 -27.24 -4.36
CA CYS A 134 -16.01 -26.44 -4.81
C CYS A 134 -15.75 -25.24 -3.90
N VAL A 135 -16.79 -24.49 -3.53
CA VAL A 135 -16.61 -23.19 -2.86
C VAL A 135 -16.56 -23.23 -1.34
N GLN A 136 -16.99 -24.33 -0.71
CA GLN A 136 -17.17 -24.43 0.75
C GLN A 136 -15.95 -23.99 1.57
N SER A 137 -14.73 -24.35 1.14
CA SER A 137 -13.50 -24.04 1.88
C SER A 137 -13.12 -22.56 1.82
N ASN A 138 -13.59 -21.84 0.80
CA ASN A 138 -13.19 -20.46 0.51
C ASN A 138 -14.43 -19.52 0.43
N ILE A 139 -15.58 -19.96 0.95
CA ILE A 139 -16.88 -19.28 0.78
C ILE A 139 -16.91 -17.87 1.35
N VAL A 140 -16.17 -17.61 2.44
CA VAL A 140 -16.13 -16.28 3.08
C VAL A 140 -15.52 -15.25 2.13
N LEU A 141 -14.35 -15.54 1.56
CA LEU A 141 -13.67 -14.67 0.59
C LEU A 141 -14.49 -14.51 -0.68
N LEU A 142 -15.03 -15.59 -1.22
CA LEU A 142 -15.88 -15.55 -2.41
C LEU A 142 -17.15 -14.71 -2.16
N THR A 143 -17.77 -14.84 -0.99
CA THR A 143 -18.94 -14.03 -0.62
C THR A 143 -18.59 -12.55 -0.56
N GLN A 144 -17.43 -12.19 -0.01
CA GLN A 144 -16.96 -10.80 0.00
C GLN A 144 -16.75 -10.28 -1.43
N ALA A 145 -16.11 -11.06 -2.29
CA ALA A 145 -15.83 -10.72 -3.68
C ALA A 145 -17.12 -10.45 -4.47
N PHE A 146 -18.04 -11.42 -4.47
CA PHE A 146 -19.26 -11.35 -5.28
C PHE A 146 -20.32 -10.40 -4.71
N ARG A 147 -20.27 -10.08 -3.41
CA ARG A 147 -21.15 -9.07 -2.80
C ARG A 147 -20.55 -7.67 -2.78
N LYS A 148 -19.50 -7.43 -3.58
CA LYS A 148 -18.83 -6.12 -3.70
C LYS A 148 -18.39 -5.55 -2.34
N LYS A 149 -17.88 -6.42 -1.46
CA LYS A 149 -17.40 -6.03 -0.11
C LYS A 149 -15.91 -5.76 -0.04
N PHE A 150 -15.20 -5.90 -1.16
CA PHE A 150 -13.82 -5.45 -1.26
C PHE A 150 -13.73 -3.93 -1.22
N VAL A 151 -12.55 -3.47 -0.82
CA VAL A 151 -12.17 -2.08 -0.64
C VAL A 151 -12.35 -1.27 -1.93
N ILE A 152 -12.27 -1.91 -3.10
CA ILE A 152 -12.69 -1.33 -4.38
C ILE A 152 -13.81 -2.21 -4.95
N PRO A 153 -15.09 -1.84 -4.71
CA PRO A 153 -16.26 -2.59 -5.16
C PRO A 153 -16.33 -2.79 -6.68
N ASP A 154 -16.12 -1.70 -7.43
CA ASP A 154 -16.22 -1.65 -8.90
C ASP A 154 -14.82 -1.68 -9.51
N PHE A 155 -14.16 -2.84 -9.42
CA PHE A 155 -12.74 -2.98 -9.77
C PHE A 155 -12.44 -2.82 -11.26
N GLN A 156 -13.29 -3.33 -12.16
CA GLN A 156 -13.05 -3.23 -13.61
C GLN A 156 -13.05 -1.77 -14.11
N PRO A 157 -14.03 -0.92 -13.76
CA PRO A 157 -13.95 0.51 -14.07
C PRO A 157 -12.72 1.20 -13.49
N PHE A 158 -12.33 0.84 -12.26
CA PHE A 158 -11.10 1.37 -11.66
C PHE A 158 -9.84 0.95 -12.43
N CYS A 159 -9.77 -0.29 -12.94
CA CYS A 159 -8.66 -0.76 -13.77
C CYS A 159 -8.55 0.04 -15.08
N ALA A 160 -9.68 0.38 -15.72
CA ALA A 160 -9.68 1.21 -16.92
C ALA A 160 -9.08 2.60 -16.66
N HIS A 161 -9.40 3.23 -15.52
CA HIS A 161 -8.75 4.48 -15.10
C HIS A 161 -7.24 4.31 -14.92
N ILE A 162 -6.79 3.19 -14.37
CA ILE A 162 -5.35 2.89 -14.21
C ILE A 162 -4.67 2.73 -15.57
N ASP A 163 -5.33 2.11 -16.55
CA ASP A 163 -4.84 1.99 -17.93
C ASP A 163 -4.67 3.38 -18.57
N GLU A 164 -5.65 4.28 -18.40
CA GLU A 164 -5.57 5.67 -18.88
C GLU A 164 -4.41 6.45 -18.23
N LEU A 165 -4.24 6.32 -16.91
CA LEU A 165 -3.11 6.93 -16.19
C LEU A 165 -1.76 6.37 -16.66
N TYR A 166 -1.69 5.07 -16.93
CA TYR A 166 -0.50 4.42 -17.48
C TYR A 166 -0.16 4.98 -18.86
N ASP A 167 -1.13 5.11 -19.75
CA ASP A 167 -0.93 5.61 -21.12
C ASP A 167 -0.55 7.09 -21.14
N ASN A 168 -1.12 7.91 -20.25
CA ASN A 168 -0.73 9.31 -20.09
C ASN A 168 0.76 9.45 -19.72
N ALA A 169 1.22 8.66 -18.74
CA ALA A 169 2.61 8.67 -18.31
C ALA A 169 3.57 8.07 -19.36
N LYS A 170 3.11 7.08 -20.15
CA LYS A 170 3.91 6.41 -21.19
C LYS A 170 4.47 7.38 -22.24
N ASN A 171 3.73 8.44 -22.55
CA ASN A 171 4.10 9.45 -23.55
C ASN A 171 5.28 10.34 -23.12
N LEU A 172 5.70 10.28 -21.86
CA LEU A 172 6.89 10.97 -21.39
C LEU A 172 8.16 10.22 -21.84
N SER A 173 9.02 10.91 -22.59
CA SER A 173 10.32 10.43 -23.08
C SER A 173 11.52 11.06 -22.38
N GLY A 174 11.29 11.90 -21.37
CA GLY A 174 12.35 12.55 -20.60
C GLY A 174 13.02 11.63 -19.58
N GLY A 175 14.13 12.11 -19.01
CA GLY A 175 14.94 11.41 -18.01
C GLY A 175 16.15 10.69 -18.60
N GLN A 176 16.93 10.06 -17.74
CA GLN A 176 18.12 9.28 -18.11
C GLN A 176 18.17 7.97 -17.35
N VAL A 177 18.46 6.87 -18.04
CA VAL A 177 18.70 5.58 -17.40
C VAL A 177 19.96 5.69 -16.54
N ALA A 178 19.93 5.12 -15.34
CA ALA A 178 21.11 5.06 -14.49
C ALA A 178 22.21 4.24 -15.18
N ASP A 179 23.37 4.87 -15.42
CA ASP A 179 24.45 4.33 -16.24
C ASP A 179 25.77 4.13 -15.49
N TYR A 180 25.80 4.44 -14.18
CA TYR A 180 26.99 4.29 -13.33
C TYR A 180 27.44 2.83 -13.14
N ILE A 181 26.54 1.86 -13.40
CA ILE A 181 26.87 0.44 -13.53
C ILE A 181 26.23 -0.15 -14.79
N PRO A 182 26.91 -1.10 -15.46
CA PRO A 182 26.45 -1.65 -16.74
C PRO A 182 25.12 -2.41 -16.64
N GLN A 183 24.81 -3.01 -15.49
CA GLN A 183 23.57 -3.77 -15.30
C GLN A 183 22.32 -2.87 -15.35
N LEU A 184 22.41 -1.63 -14.85
CA LEU A 184 21.31 -0.67 -14.94
C LEU A 184 21.25 -0.03 -16.33
N ALA A 185 22.41 0.27 -16.93
CA ALA A 185 22.51 0.86 -18.27
C ALA A 185 21.90 -0.01 -19.39
N ARG A 186 21.78 -1.32 -19.15
CA ARG A 186 21.23 -2.28 -20.12
C ARG A 186 19.70 -2.24 -20.23
N PHE A 187 18.99 -1.65 -19.27
CA PHE A 187 17.54 -1.55 -19.37
C PHE A 187 17.14 -0.54 -20.44
N SER A 188 16.20 -0.93 -21.30
CA SER A 188 15.67 -0.02 -22.31
C SER A 188 14.92 1.14 -21.64
N PRO A 189 15.13 2.40 -22.09
CA PRO A 189 14.38 3.56 -21.61
C PRO A 189 12.87 3.46 -21.91
N ASP A 190 12.48 2.61 -22.84
CA ASP A 190 11.08 2.44 -23.24
C ASP A 190 10.26 1.59 -22.27
N LEU A 191 10.92 0.83 -21.39
CA LEU A 191 10.25 -0.04 -20.42
C LEU A 191 9.39 0.80 -19.46
N TRP A 192 8.12 0.41 -19.35
CA TRP A 192 7.16 1.05 -18.46
C TRP A 192 6.17 0.03 -17.95
N ALA A 193 5.98 0.01 -16.63
CA ALA A 193 5.12 -0.96 -15.99
C ALA A 193 4.45 -0.37 -14.74
N VAL A 194 3.18 -0.71 -14.57
CA VAL A 194 2.41 -0.44 -13.35
C VAL A 194 1.72 -1.71 -12.91
N ALA A 195 1.88 -2.08 -11.64
CA ALA A 195 1.16 -3.17 -11.01
C ALA A 195 0.54 -2.69 -9.70
N LEU A 196 -0.69 -3.12 -9.43
CA LEU A 196 -1.39 -2.84 -8.19
C LEU A 196 -1.94 -4.11 -7.54
N CYS A 197 -1.97 -4.10 -6.21
CA CYS A 197 -2.59 -5.13 -5.39
C CYS A 197 -3.37 -4.44 -4.25
N THR A 198 -4.67 -4.69 -4.13
CA THR A 198 -5.49 -4.15 -3.03
C THR A 198 -5.25 -4.93 -1.75
N VAL A 199 -5.64 -4.37 -0.60
CA VAL A 199 -5.58 -5.07 0.69
C VAL A 199 -6.45 -6.33 0.76
N ASP A 200 -7.42 -6.46 -0.16
CA ASP A 200 -8.25 -7.67 -0.31
C ASP A 200 -7.69 -8.68 -1.32
N GLY A 201 -6.60 -8.35 -2.02
CA GLY A 201 -5.95 -9.20 -3.01
C GLY A 201 -6.49 -9.03 -4.44
N GLN A 202 -7.25 -7.97 -4.73
CA GLN A 202 -7.60 -7.62 -6.12
C GLN A 202 -6.36 -7.10 -6.83
N ARG A 203 -6.12 -7.51 -8.09
CA ARG A 203 -4.86 -7.22 -8.80
C ARG A 203 -5.08 -6.81 -10.24
N HIS A 204 -4.34 -5.80 -10.66
CA HIS A 204 -4.31 -5.31 -12.04
C HIS A 204 -2.89 -4.89 -12.43
N THR A 205 -2.56 -5.03 -13.70
CA THR A 205 -1.20 -4.87 -14.23
C THR A 205 -1.23 -4.36 -15.66
N VAL A 206 -0.37 -3.39 -15.98
CA VAL A 206 -0.28 -2.76 -17.30
C VAL A 206 1.19 -2.56 -17.67
N GLY A 207 1.57 -2.89 -18.90
CA GLY A 207 2.96 -2.77 -19.39
C GLY A 207 3.88 -3.92 -19.00
N ASP A 208 5.18 -3.63 -18.88
CA ASP A 208 6.29 -4.60 -18.74
C ASP A 208 6.42 -5.20 -17.33
N THR A 209 5.30 -5.58 -16.72
CA THR A 209 5.17 -5.86 -15.28
C THR A 209 5.87 -7.11 -14.78
N LYS A 210 6.26 -8.01 -15.68
CA LYS A 210 6.91 -9.30 -15.38
C LYS A 210 8.42 -9.28 -15.57
N VAL A 211 8.99 -8.17 -16.05
CA VAL A 211 10.44 -8.03 -16.20
C VAL A 211 11.06 -7.88 -14.80
N PRO A 212 12.01 -8.76 -14.43
CA PRO A 212 12.74 -8.59 -13.17
C PRO A 212 13.65 -7.36 -13.20
N PHE A 213 13.71 -6.64 -12.08
CA PHE A 213 14.65 -5.55 -11.86
C PHE A 213 15.09 -5.51 -10.39
N CYS A 214 16.28 -4.94 -10.13
CA CYS A 214 16.79 -4.80 -8.76
C CYS A 214 16.00 -3.75 -7.98
N LEU A 215 15.57 -4.07 -6.76
CA LEU A 215 14.85 -3.15 -5.86
C LEU A 215 15.65 -1.87 -5.58
N GLN A 216 16.98 -1.98 -5.48
CA GLN A 216 17.84 -0.88 -5.10
C GLN A 216 17.33 -0.21 -3.81
N SER A 217 17.28 1.12 -3.75
CA SER A 217 16.78 1.86 -2.57
C SER A 217 15.34 1.53 -2.16
N CYS A 218 14.52 0.88 -2.99
CA CYS A 218 13.19 0.40 -2.59
C CYS A 218 13.25 -0.68 -1.48
N VAL A 219 14.39 -1.35 -1.29
CA VAL A 219 14.57 -2.34 -0.21
C VAL A 219 14.68 -1.69 1.18
N LYS A 220 15.07 -0.41 1.26
CA LYS A 220 15.33 0.31 2.51
C LYS A 220 14.14 0.31 3.49
N PRO A 221 12.90 0.66 3.08
CA PRO A 221 11.73 0.56 3.96
C PRO A 221 11.47 -0.87 4.42
N LEU A 222 11.65 -1.87 3.55
CA LEU A 222 11.36 -3.27 3.87
C LEU A 222 12.31 -3.80 4.95
N LYS A 223 13.61 -3.54 4.82
CA LYS A 223 14.59 -3.96 5.84
C LYS A 223 14.45 -3.20 7.17
N TYR A 224 14.02 -1.94 7.12
CA TYR A 224 13.67 -1.19 8.33
C TYR A 224 12.46 -1.79 9.04
N ALA A 225 11.42 -2.17 8.27
CA ALA A 225 10.26 -2.83 8.84
C ALA A 225 10.65 -4.16 9.52
N ILE A 226 11.53 -4.96 8.90
CA ILE A 226 12.06 -6.19 9.51
C ILE A 226 12.82 -5.88 10.81
N ALA A 227 13.71 -4.90 10.82
CA ALA A 227 14.46 -4.54 12.02
C ALA A 227 13.56 -4.08 13.18
N VAL A 228 12.52 -3.28 12.90
CA VAL A 228 11.55 -2.87 13.93
C VAL A 228 10.64 -4.03 14.34
N HIS A 229 10.30 -4.93 13.42
CA HIS A 229 9.54 -6.13 13.74
C HIS A 229 10.26 -7.02 14.76
N ASP A 230 11.58 -7.19 14.59
CA ASP A 230 12.40 -8.07 15.43
C ASP A 230 12.79 -7.42 16.76
N HIS A 231 13.07 -6.11 16.76
CA HIS A 231 13.70 -5.43 17.90
C HIS A 231 12.86 -4.32 18.56
N GLY A 232 11.74 -3.94 17.95
CA GLY A 232 10.92 -2.81 18.41
C GLY A 232 11.49 -1.45 18.02
N THR A 233 10.65 -0.41 18.07
CA THR A 233 11.00 0.96 17.69
C THR A 233 12.14 1.52 18.52
N GLU A 234 12.09 1.31 19.83
CA GLU A 234 13.00 1.92 20.80
C GLU A 234 14.44 1.47 20.54
N TYR A 235 14.66 0.18 20.28
CA TYR A 235 16.01 -0.34 20.01
C TYR A 235 16.55 0.21 18.70
N VAL A 236 15.79 0.09 17.60
CA VAL A 236 16.23 0.53 16.26
C VAL A 236 16.59 2.02 16.26
N HIS A 237 15.80 2.85 16.92
CA HIS A 237 16.02 4.29 16.96
C HIS A 237 17.03 4.78 18.00
N ARG A 238 17.68 3.87 18.74
CA ARG A 238 18.94 4.22 19.42
C ARG A 238 20.05 4.49 18.40
N PHE A 239 20.00 3.86 17.23
CA PHE A 239 21.06 3.94 16.22
C PHE A 239 20.69 4.85 15.03
N ILE A 240 19.41 5.06 14.76
CA ILE A 240 18.93 5.77 13.57
C ILE A 240 17.88 6.82 13.98
N GLY A 241 17.97 8.02 13.42
CA GLY A 241 16.97 9.08 13.60
C GLY A 241 15.62 8.76 12.95
N LYS A 242 14.69 9.72 13.07
CA LYS A 242 13.29 9.60 12.61
C LYS A 242 12.88 10.72 11.65
N GLU A 243 13.80 11.62 11.33
CA GLU A 243 13.48 12.90 10.69
C GLU A 243 14.13 13.04 9.32
N PRO A 244 13.53 13.81 8.40
CA PRO A 244 14.19 14.18 7.16
C PRO A 244 15.46 14.98 7.47
N SER A 245 16.49 14.84 6.62
CA SER A 245 17.74 15.59 6.80
C SER A 245 17.59 17.09 6.54
N GLY A 246 16.62 17.51 5.72
CA GLY A 246 16.51 18.88 5.20
C GLY A 246 17.67 19.32 4.29
N LEU A 247 18.65 18.43 4.10
CA LEU A 247 19.85 18.62 3.30
C LEU A 247 19.81 17.67 2.09
N ARG A 248 20.47 18.08 1.00
CA ARG A 248 20.62 17.23 -0.19
C ARG A 248 21.11 15.83 0.21
N PHE A 249 20.47 14.78 -0.32
CA PHE A 249 20.76 13.38 -0.01
C PHE A 249 22.22 12.96 -0.26
N ASN A 250 22.97 13.79 -0.98
CA ASN A 250 24.37 13.57 -1.34
C ASN A 250 25.39 13.95 -0.25
N LYS A 251 24.99 14.61 0.84
CA LYS A 251 25.93 15.03 1.89
C LYS A 251 26.11 13.99 2.99
N LEU A 252 27.35 13.82 3.45
CA LEU A 252 27.78 12.84 4.46
C LEU A 252 27.58 13.41 5.88
N PHE A 253 26.34 13.59 6.33
CA PHE A 253 26.08 14.11 7.68
C PHE A 253 25.27 13.14 8.53
N LEU A 254 25.66 13.12 9.81
CA LEU A 254 24.85 12.60 10.91
C LEU A 254 24.06 13.78 11.50
N ASN A 255 23.02 13.47 12.26
CA ASN A 255 22.32 14.45 13.06
C ASN A 255 23.16 14.89 14.27
N GLU A 256 22.62 15.80 15.08
CA GLU A 256 23.28 16.33 16.28
C GLU A 256 23.59 15.25 17.33
N ASP A 257 22.90 14.11 17.28
CA ASP A 257 23.12 12.96 18.17
C ASP A 257 24.12 11.93 17.61
N ASP A 258 24.89 12.27 16.57
CA ASP A 258 25.81 11.37 15.86
C ASP A 258 25.11 10.10 15.30
N LYS A 259 23.86 10.23 14.83
CA LYS A 259 23.09 9.16 14.17
C LYS A 259 22.73 9.55 12.73
N PRO A 260 22.58 8.59 11.81
CA PRO A 260 21.98 8.88 10.51
C PRO A 260 20.55 9.42 10.68
N HIS A 261 20.16 10.39 9.85
CA HIS A 261 18.87 11.08 10.00
C HIS A 261 17.64 10.16 9.99
N ASN A 262 17.62 9.16 9.10
CA ASN A 262 16.50 8.24 8.93
C ASN A 262 16.95 6.98 8.14
N PRO A 263 16.17 5.88 8.14
CA PRO A 263 16.54 4.64 7.43
C PRO A 263 16.38 4.73 5.89
N MET A 264 15.82 5.81 5.34
CA MET A 264 15.59 5.96 3.89
C MET A 264 16.81 6.50 3.15
N VAL A 265 17.78 7.11 3.86
CA VAL A 265 19.09 7.50 3.33
C VAL A 265 20.11 6.37 3.47
N ASN A 266 21.17 6.38 2.65
CA ASN A 266 22.16 5.29 2.63
C ASN A 266 22.82 5.03 3.99
N ALA A 267 23.22 6.07 4.72
CA ALA A 267 23.83 5.92 6.04
C ALA A 267 22.90 5.20 7.04
N GLY A 268 21.64 5.62 7.13
CA GLY A 268 20.67 4.97 8.00
C GLY A 268 20.32 3.57 7.53
N ALA A 269 20.28 3.34 6.22
CA ALA A 269 20.06 2.02 5.65
C ALA A 269 21.23 1.05 5.93
N ILE A 270 22.49 1.52 5.96
CA ILE A 270 23.67 0.73 6.32
C ILE A 270 23.63 0.38 7.81
N VAL A 271 23.35 1.36 8.68
CA VAL A 271 23.14 1.10 10.11
C VAL A 271 21.99 0.12 10.32
N CYS A 272 20.87 0.28 9.62
CA CYS A 272 19.74 -0.63 9.69
C CYS A 272 20.11 -2.06 9.30
N THR A 273 20.96 -2.23 8.27
CA THR A 273 21.47 -3.55 7.87
C THR A 273 22.26 -4.23 8.99
N SER A 274 23.01 -3.47 9.80
CA SER A 274 23.76 -4.02 10.94
C SER A 274 22.87 -4.58 12.06
N LEU A 275 21.61 -4.15 12.13
CA LEU A 275 20.69 -4.57 13.19
C LEU A 275 20.06 -5.93 12.93
N ILE A 276 20.02 -6.38 11.67
CA ILE A 276 19.31 -7.60 11.27
C ILE A 276 20.13 -8.84 11.66
N LYS A 277 19.50 -9.71 12.48
CA LYS A 277 20.05 -11.02 12.88
C LYS A 277 21.52 -10.94 13.32
N GLN A 278 21.79 -10.06 14.29
CA GLN A 278 23.10 -9.90 14.91
C GLN A 278 23.66 -11.25 15.39
N GLY A 279 24.97 -11.46 15.23
CA GLY A 279 25.65 -12.72 15.56
C GLY A 279 25.59 -13.81 14.47
N ALA A 280 24.71 -13.69 13.47
CA ALA A 280 24.66 -14.62 12.34
C ALA A 280 25.62 -14.21 11.20
N SER A 281 25.98 -15.19 10.36
CA SER A 281 26.74 -14.94 9.13
C SER A 281 25.91 -14.17 8.09
N ASN A 282 26.57 -13.53 7.13
CA ASN A 282 25.86 -12.82 6.05
C ASN A 282 24.96 -13.73 5.21
N ALA A 283 25.33 -15.01 5.02
CA ALA A 283 24.51 -15.97 4.30
C ALA A 283 23.18 -16.23 5.04
N GLU A 284 23.24 -16.52 6.34
CA GLU A 284 22.04 -16.73 7.17
C GLU A 284 21.18 -15.46 7.28
N LYS A 285 21.82 -14.29 7.35
CA LYS A 285 21.11 -13.00 7.32
C LYS A 285 20.38 -12.79 5.99
N PHE A 286 21.01 -13.15 4.87
CA PHE A 286 20.41 -13.03 3.55
C PHE A 286 19.21 -13.97 3.40
N ASP A 287 19.34 -15.25 3.78
CA ASP A 287 18.23 -16.20 3.77
C ASP A 287 17.05 -15.73 4.64
N TYR A 288 17.36 -15.16 5.81
CA TYR A 288 16.35 -14.58 6.70
C TYR A 288 15.58 -13.45 6.03
N VAL A 289 16.28 -12.51 5.38
CA VAL A 289 15.63 -11.40 4.68
C VAL A 289 14.85 -11.91 3.47
N MET A 290 15.39 -12.84 2.68
CA MET A 290 14.70 -13.42 1.53
C MET A 290 13.40 -14.13 1.94
N ASN A 291 13.39 -14.83 3.09
CA ASN A 291 12.17 -15.41 3.65
C ASN A 291 11.12 -14.34 3.98
N PHE A 292 11.52 -13.21 4.59
CA PHE A 292 10.61 -12.08 4.80
C PHE A 292 10.11 -11.48 3.48
N MET A 293 10.98 -11.29 2.50
CA MET A 293 10.59 -10.76 1.18
C MET A 293 9.58 -11.69 0.48
N ASN A 294 9.80 -13.01 0.53
CA ASN A 294 8.86 -14.01 0.00
C ASN A 294 7.50 -13.90 0.68
N LYS A 295 7.45 -13.80 2.01
CA LYS A 295 6.20 -13.63 2.76
C LYS A 295 5.49 -12.32 2.43
N LEU A 296 6.23 -11.21 2.34
CA LEU A 296 5.70 -9.90 1.95
C LEU A 296 5.09 -9.94 0.54
N ALA A 297 5.71 -10.67 -0.39
CA ALA A 297 5.25 -10.84 -1.76
C ALA A 297 4.21 -11.96 -1.94
N GLY A 298 3.81 -12.66 -0.87
CA GLY A 298 2.91 -13.80 -0.97
C GLY A 298 3.45 -14.95 -1.82
N ASN A 299 4.77 -15.17 -1.79
CA ASN A 299 5.53 -16.18 -2.54
C ASN A 299 5.56 -15.94 -4.05
N GLU A 300 5.34 -14.72 -4.51
CA GLU A 300 5.69 -14.32 -5.87
C GLU A 300 7.20 -14.15 -6.06
N TYR A 301 7.63 -13.77 -7.27
CA TYR A 301 9.05 -13.67 -7.63
C TYR A 301 9.82 -12.75 -6.69
N VAL A 302 10.80 -13.32 -6.00
CA VAL A 302 11.88 -12.59 -5.31
C VAL A 302 13.19 -13.27 -5.71
N GLY A 303 14.01 -12.55 -6.44
CA GLY A 303 15.28 -13.03 -6.99
C GLY A 303 16.48 -12.29 -6.42
N PHE A 304 17.65 -12.55 -7.01
CA PHE A 304 18.90 -11.89 -6.65
C PHE A 304 19.82 -11.78 -7.87
N SER A 305 20.31 -10.57 -8.14
CA SER A 305 21.30 -10.35 -9.18
C SER A 305 22.71 -10.26 -8.59
N ASN A 306 23.45 -11.36 -8.67
CA ASN A 306 24.87 -11.35 -8.32
C ASN A 306 25.66 -10.37 -9.20
N ALA A 307 25.28 -10.20 -10.47
CA ALA A 307 25.96 -9.28 -11.38
C ALA A 307 25.84 -7.83 -10.90
N THR A 308 24.63 -7.40 -10.51
CA THR A 308 24.43 -6.06 -9.93
C THR A 308 25.15 -5.92 -8.60
N PHE A 309 25.14 -6.95 -7.75
CA PHE A 309 25.85 -6.94 -6.48
C PHE A 309 27.36 -6.71 -6.64
N GLN A 310 28.00 -7.43 -7.57
CA GLN A 310 29.43 -7.24 -7.82
C GLN A 310 29.75 -5.83 -8.29
N SER A 311 28.99 -5.30 -9.25
CA SER A 311 29.22 -3.94 -9.77
C SER A 311 28.91 -2.86 -8.73
N GLU A 312 27.83 -2.97 -7.95
CA GLU A 312 27.52 -2.04 -6.85
C GLU A 312 28.61 -2.02 -5.77
N ARG A 313 29.19 -3.19 -5.48
CA ARG A 313 30.30 -3.32 -4.53
C ARG A 313 31.58 -2.65 -5.07
N GLU A 314 31.91 -2.89 -6.33
CA GLU A 314 33.10 -2.32 -7.00
C GLU A 314 33.02 -0.80 -7.16
N SER A 315 31.84 -0.26 -7.52
CA SER A 315 31.61 1.19 -7.64
C SER A 315 31.15 1.84 -6.33
N GLY A 316 31.25 1.13 -5.20
CA GLY A 316 30.61 1.46 -3.94
C GLY A 316 31.33 2.50 -3.07
N ASP A 317 32.31 3.23 -3.60
CA ASP A 317 33.23 4.11 -2.85
C ASP A 317 32.54 5.02 -1.83
N ARG A 318 31.43 5.62 -2.23
CA ARG A 318 30.65 6.50 -1.34
C ARG A 318 30.08 5.75 -0.14
N ASN A 319 29.60 4.53 -0.34
CA ASN A 319 29.07 3.72 0.76
C ASN A 319 30.21 3.22 1.67
N PHE A 320 31.41 2.95 1.13
CA PHE A 320 32.60 2.71 1.94
C PHE A 320 32.97 3.91 2.80
N ALA A 321 33.00 5.11 2.23
CA ALA A 321 33.26 6.34 3.00
C ALA A 321 32.23 6.54 4.12
N ILE A 322 30.95 6.30 3.84
CA ILE A 322 29.88 6.30 4.85
C ILE A 322 30.17 5.26 5.93
N GLY A 323 30.49 4.02 5.55
CA GLY A 323 30.77 2.93 6.49
C GLY A 323 31.92 3.24 7.44
N TYR A 324 33.05 3.73 6.93
CA TYR A 324 34.18 4.13 7.77
C TYR A 324 33.83 5.29 8.69
N TYR A 325 33.08 6.30 8.21
CA TYR A 325 32.64 7.41 9.04
C TYR A 325 31.71 6.96 10.18
N LEU A 326 30.75 6.07 9.88
CA LEU A 326 29.86 5.46 10.88
C LEU A 326 30.62 4.60 11.90
N LYS A 327 31.68 3.91 11.46
CA LYS A 327 32.53 3.10 12.33
C LYS A 327 33.29 3.98 13.33
N GLU A 328 33.91 5.06 12.84
CA GLU A 328 34.63 6.03 13.68
C GLU A 328 33.70 6.65 14.74
N LYS A 329 32.48 7.00 14.34
CA LYS A 329 31.45 7.60 15.20
C LYS A 329 30.69 6.58 16.07
N LYS A 330 31.07 5.31 16.06
CA LYS A 330 30.44 4.23 16.85
C LYS A 330 28.92 4.12 16.61
N CYS A 331 28.47 4.34 15.38
CA CYS A 331 27.05 4.28 15.02
C CYS A 331 26.52 2.84 14.88
N PHE A 332 27.39 1.83 14.91
CA PHE A 332 27.01 0.42 14.81
C PHE A 332 26.87 -0.23 16.19
N PRO A 333 26.07 -1.31 16.33
CA PRO A 333 26.10 -2.17 17.51
C PRO A 333 27.51 -2.68 17.80
N GLU A 334 27.80 -2.95 19.08
CA GLU A 334 29.09 -3.48 19.51
C GLU A 334 29.39 -4.82 18.82
N GLY A 335 30.67 -5.03 18.46
CA GLY A 335 31.11 -6.24 17.75
C GLY A 335 30.76 -6.29 16.26
N THR A 336 30.24 -5.20 15.67
CA THR A 336 29.90 -5.16 14.24
C THR A 336 31.15 -5.05 13.35
N ASP A 337 31.29 -5.97 12.39
CA ASP A 337 32.22 -5.80 11.26
C ASP A 337 31.57 -4.95 10.16
N MET A 338 32.02 -3.71 10.05
CA MET A 338 31.54 -2.74 9.07
C MET A 338 31.66 -3.22 7.62
N THR A 339 32.76 -3.88 7.25
CA THR A 339 32.99 -4.31 5.86
C THR A 339 32.02 -5.44 5.49
N SER A 340 31.84 -6.42 6.38
CA SER A 340 30.82 -7.46 6.22
C SER A 340 29.41 -6.88 6.12
N ILE A 341 29.08 -5.84 6.90
CA ILE A 341 27.76 -5.18 6.81
C ILE A 341 27.58 -4.42 5.50
N LEU A 342 28.62 -3.81 4.94
CA LEU A 342 28.55 -3.18 3.62
C LEU A 342 28.29 -4.21 2.52
N ASP A 343 28.99 -5.34 2.52
CA ASP A 343 28.72 -6.43 1.58
C ASP A 343 27.25 -6.89 1.67
N PHE A 344 26.74 -7.08 2.89
CA PHE A 344 25.33 -7.43 3.07
C PHE A 344 24.38 -6.32 2.61
N TYR A 345 24.72 -5.04 2.83
CA TYR A 345 23.96 -3.91 2.31
C TYR A 345 23.88 -3.93 0.78
N PHE A 346 24.98 -4.21 0.09
CA PHE A 346 25.00 -4.34 -1.38
C PHE A 346 24.15 -5.52 -1.84
N GLN A 347 24.25 -6.69 -1.18
CA GLN A 347 23.41 -7.85 -1.49
C GLN A 347 21.91 -7.50 -1.43
N LEU A 348 21.47 -6.80 -0.36
CA LEU A 348 20.08 -6.41 -0.20
C LEU A 348 19.60 -5.42 -1.29
N CYS A 349 20.46 -4.50 -1.73
CA CYS A 349 20.14 -3.57 -2.83
C CYS A 349 19.99 -4.30 -4.18
N SER A 350 20.65 -5.45 -4.35
CA SER A 350 20.62 -6.27 -5.57
C SER A 350 19.58 -7.40 -5.56
N ILE A 351 18.66 -7.40 -4.59
CA ILE A 351 17.46 -8.26 -4.63
C ILE A 351 16.60 -7.84 -5.82
N GLU A 352 16.12 -8.82 -6.58
CA GLU A 352 15.26 -8.60 -7.74
C GLU A 352 13.79 -8.87 -7.42
N VAL A 353 12.93 -8.08 -8.05
CA VAL A 353 11.47 -8.23 -8.02
C VAL A 353 10.90 -7.95 -9.41
N THR A 354 9.66 -8.34 -9.62
CA THR A 354 8.81 -7.82 -10.70
C THR A 354 7.86 -6.76 -10.16
N CYS A 355 7.23 -5.94 -11.02
CA CYS A 355 6.18 -5.04 -10.55
C CYS A 355 5.05 -5.80 -9.85
N GLU A 356 4.68 -6.97 -10.38
CA GLU A 356 3.64 -7.82 -9.81
C GLU A 356 3.93 -8.19 -8.34
N SER A 357 5.11 -8.74 -8.07
CA SER A 357 5.52 -9.16 -6.72
C SER A 357 5.69 -7.98 -5.76
N ALA A 358 6.28 -6.88 -6.21
CA ALA A 358 6.51 -5.71 -5.37
C ALA A 358 5.20 -4.96 -5.05
N SER A 359 4.20 -5.01 -5.93
CA SER A 359 2.86 -4.48 -5.62
C SER A 359 2.22 -5.22 -4.45
N VAL A 360 2.46 -6.54 -4.32
CA VAL A 360 2.00 -7.34 -3.17
C VAL A 360 2.77 -6.96 -1.90
N MET A 361 4.09 -6.74 -1.99
CA MET A 361 4.88 -6.23 -0.85
C MET A 361 4.35 -4.88 -0.34
N ALA A 362 4.08 -3.94 -1.25
CA ALA A 362 3.47 -2.65 -0.91
C ALA A 362 2.07 -2.84 -0.29
N ALA A 363 1.27 -3.77 -0.80
CA ALA A 363 -0.06 -4.04 -0.30
C ALA A 363 -0.04 -4.70 1.08
N THR A 364 1.00 -5.49 1.40
CA THR A 364 1.24 -5.99 2.75
C THR A 364 1.48 -4.85 3.75
N LEU A 365 2.22 -3.79 3.34
CA LEU A 365 2.33 -2.57 4.14
C LEU A 365 1.01 -1.80 4.23
N ALA A 366 0.25 -1.71 3.13
CA ALA A 366 -1.07 -1.09 3.11
C ALA A 366 -2.05 -1.78 4.06
N ASN A 367 -1.89 -3.10 4.26
CA ASN A 367 -2.76 -3.97 5.05
C ASN A 367 -2.23 -4.24 6.48
N GLY A 368 -1.48 -3.28 7.04
CA GLY A 368 -1.04 -3.37 8.45
C GLY A 368 -0.09 -4.54 8.75
N GLY A 369 0.59 -5.07 7.72
CA GLY A 369 1.56 -6.17 7.86
C GLY A 369 1.01 -7.55 7.56
N PHE A 370 -0.27 -7.67 7.15
CA PHE A 370 -0.86 -8.92 6.68
C PHE A 370 -0.75 -9.03 5.17
N CYS A 371 -0.17 -10.10 4.65
CA CYS A 371 -0.08 -10.28 3.20
C CYS A 371 -1.49 -10.48 2.61
N PRO A 372 -1.92 -9.63 1.65
CA PRO A 372 -3.30 -9.62 1.20
C PRO A 372 -3.72 -10.89 0.45
N ILE A 373 -2.78 -11.59 -0.18
CA ILE A 373 -3.06 -12.80 -0.97
C ILE A 373 -2.83 -14.11 -0.20
N THR A 374 -2.30 -14.07 1.02
CA THR A 374 -2.11 -15.29 1.85
C THR A 374 -2.83 -15.21 3.19
N GLY A 375 -3.10 -14.00 3.71
CA GLY A 375 -3.61 -13.78 5.05
C GLY A 375 -2.56 -13.95 6.16
N GLU A 376 -1.30 -14.22 5.82
CA GLU A 376 -0.23 -14.37 6.81
C GLU A 376 0.13 -13.00 7.42
N ARG A 377 0.27 -12.96 8.75
CA ARG A 377 0.85 -11.80 9.44
C ARG A 377 2.38 -11.82 9.28
N VAL A 378 2.89 -10.95 8.42
CA VAL A 378 4.31 -10.88 8.08
C VAL A 378 5.06 -9.88 8.95
N LEU A 379 4.45 -8.74 9.28
CA LEU A 379 5.08 -7.67 10.05
C LEU A 379 4.24 -7.28 11.27
N SER A 380 4.87 -6.61 12.24
CA SER A 380 4.12 -5.99 13.34
C SER A 380 3.46 -4.70 12.84
N PRO A 381 2.24 -4.36 13.29
CA PRO A 381 1.59 -3.10 12.91
C PRO A 381 2.42 -1.85 13.28
N GLU A 382 3.21 -1.93 14.34
CA GLU A 382 4.17 -0.90 14.74
C GLU A 382 5.24 -0.67 13.67
N ALA A 383 5.89 -1.74 13.21
CA ALA A 383 6.89 -1.66 12.15
C ALA A 383 6.31 -1.05 10.87
N VAL A 384 5.10 -1.47 10.50
CA VAL A 384 4.40 -0.97 9.31
C VAL A 384 4.11 0.52 9.45
N ARG A 385 3.50 0.96 10.56
CA ARG A 385 3.19 2.37 10.82
C ARG A 385 4.44 3.24 10.70
N ASN A 386 5.51 2.88 11.38
CA ASN A 386 6.74 3.68 11.37
C ASN A 386 7.37 3.74 9.97
N THR A 387 7.36 2.61 9.25
CA THR A 387 7.88 2.53 7.89
C THR A 387 7.11 3.47 6.97
N LEU A 388 5.78 3.47 7.03
CA LEU A 388 4.94 4.36 6.23
C LEU A 388 5.16 5.83 6.57
N SER A 389 5.31 6.19 7.85
CA SER A 389 5.62 7.56 8.27
C SER A 389 6.97 8.05 7.70
N LEU A 390 7.98 7.19 7.69
CA LEU A 390 9.31 7.53 7.16
C LEU A 390 9.34 7.52 5.63
N MET A 391 8.58 6.64 4.98
CA MET A 391 8.38 6.69 3.52
C MET A 391 7.72 7.99 3.09
N HIS A 392 6.71 8.46 3.85
CA HIS A 392 6.01 9.71 3.56
C HIS A 392 6.95 10.92 3.59
N SER A 393 7.81 11.03 4.61
CA SER A 393 8.67 12.21 4.81
C SER A 393 10.05 12.13 4.15
N CYS A 394 10.57 10.92 3.91
CA CYS A 394 11.98 10.69 3.55
C CYS A 394 12.18 9.77 2.32
N GLY A 395 11.11 9.35 1.65
CA GLY A 395 11.16 8.24 0.70
C GLY A 395 11.60 8.54 -0.74
N MET A 396 11.49 9.79 -1.19
CA MET A 396 11.66 10.19 -2.60
C MET A 396 12.89 11.08 -2.82
N TYR A 397 13.98 10.81 -2.09
CA TYR A 397 15.22 11.60 -2.10
C TYR A 397 14.92 13.08 -1.77
N ASP A 398 15.57 14.02 -2.47
CA ASP A 398 15.34 15.45 -2.27
C ASP A 398 13.92 15.89 -2.68
N PHE A 399 13.18 15.05 -3.42
CA PHE A 399 11.79 15.30 -3.79
C PHE A 399 10.80 14.91 -2.68
N SER A 400 11.24 14.32 -1.56
CA SER A 400 10.34 13.80 -0.51
C SER A 400 9.37 14.85 0.04
N GLY A 401 9.83 16.09 0.30
CA GLY A 401 8.95 17.15 0.79
C GLY A 401 7.88 17.58 -0.22
N GLN A 402 8.27 17.74 -1.49
CA GLN A 402 7.34 18.09 -2.58
C GLN A 402 6.36 16.95 -2.86
N PHE A 403 6.84 15.71 -2.86
CA PHE A 403 6.00 14.52 -3.03
C PHE A 403 5.00 14.38 -1.88
N ALA A 404 5.42 14.56 -0.63
CA ALA A 404 4.53 14.53 0.52
C ALA A 404 3.46 15.63 0.49
N PHE A 405 3.79 16.79 -0.10
CA PHE A 405 2.85 17.92 -0.20
C PHE A 405 1.87 17.77 -1.37
N HIS A 406 2.34 17.35 -2.55
CA HIS A 406 1.51 17.28 -3.76
C HIS A 406 0.82 15.93 -3.95
N VAL A 407 1.53 14.84 -3.66
CA VAL A 407 1.00 13.46 -3.80
C VAL A 407 0.48 12.94 -2.47
N GLY A 408 1.19 13.22 -1.37
CA GLY A 408 0.73 12.90 -0.03
C GLY A 408 0.57 11.41 0.24
N LEU A 409 1.34 10.56 -0.44
CA LEU A 409 1.33 9.11 -0.23
C LEU A 409 2.71 8.64 0.27
N PRO A 410 2.79 7.63 1.14
CA PRO A 410 4.05 6.95 1.44
C PRO A 410 4.61 6.28 0.18
N ALA A 411 5.84 6.64 -0.21
CA ALA A 411 6.51 6.04 -1.35
C ALA A 411 8.00 5.84 -1.08
N LYS A 412 8.65 4.94 -1.83
CA LYS A 412 10.11 4.85 -1.90
C LYS A 412 10.56 4.65 -3.34
N SER A 413 11.46 5.51 -3.79
CA SER A 413 12.11 5.43 -5.09
C SER A 413 13.40 4.60 -5.06
N GLY A 414 13.72 3.93 -6.16
CA GLY A 414 14.95 3.19 -6.40
C GLY A 414 15.60 3.59 -7.72
N VAL A 415 16.94 3.64 -7.76
CA VAL A 415 17.70 4.07 -8.94
C VAL A 415 17.57 3.13 -10.15
N ALA A 416 16.99 1.93 -9.97
CA ALA A 416 16.58 1.08 -11.08
C ALA A 416 15.30 1.58 -11.80
N GLY A 417 14.71 2.70 -11.37
CA GLY A 417 13.48 3.25 -11.94
C GLY A 417 12.20 2.78 -11.24
N GLY A 418 12.31 2.07 -10.12
CA GLY A 418 11.16 1.58 -9.35
C GLY A 418 10.64 2.61 -8.35
N ILE A 419 9.32 2.67 -8.19
CA ILE A 419 8.65 3.42 -7.11
C ILE A 419 7.68 2.48 -6.40
N LEU A 420 8.01 2.12 -5.16
CA LEU A 420 7.15 1.40 -4.24
C LEU A 420 6.19 2.39 -3.59
N LEU A 421 4.90 2.35 -3.94
CA LEU A 421 3.88 3.29 -3.48
C LEU A 421 2.84 2.57 -2.62
N VAL A 422 2.44 3.18 -1.51
CA VAL A 422 1.43 2.62 -0.60
C VAL A 422 0.26 3.61 -0.46
N VAL A 423 -0.96 3.11 -0.66
CA VAL A 423 -2.20 3.79 -0.25
C VAL A 423 -2.74 3.05 0.98
N PRO A 424 -2.48 3.54 2.20
CA PRO A 424 -2.81 2.81 3.43
C PRO A 424 -4.28 2.40 3.49
N ASN A 425 -4.53 1.16 3.89
CA ASN A 425 -5.86 0.52 3.94
C ASN A 425 -6.58 0.36 2.59
N VAL A 426 -5.93 0.59 1.45
CA VAL A 426 -6.54 0.45 0.12
C VAL A 426 -5.73 -0.49 -0.76
N MET A 427 -4.48 -0.13 -1.07
CA MET A 427 -3.67 -0.88 -2.03
C MET A 427 -2.18 -0.54 -1.95
N GLY A 428 -1.37 -1.46 -2.46
CA GLY A 428 0.02 -1.22 -2.83
C GLY A 428 0.19 -1.15 -4.34
N ILE A 429 1.10 -0.30 -4.80
CA ILE A 429 1.41 -0.10 -6.21
C ILE A 429 2.93 -0.19 -6.39
N MET A 430 3.37 -0.81 -7.48
CA MET A 430 4.74 -0.67 -7.99
C MET A 430 4.68 -0.07 -9.39
N CYS A 431 5.36 1.05 -9.57
CA CYS A 431 5.63 1.65 -10.88
C CYS A 431 7.10 1.40 -11.23
N TRP A 432 7.40 1.06 -12.48
CA TRP A 432 8.78 0.85 -12.92
C TRP A 432 9.02 1.40 -14.32
N SER A 433 9.90 2.41 -14.40
CA SER A 433 10.42 2.97 -15.65
C SER A 433 11.88 3.39 -15.40
N PRO A 434 12.87 2.78 -16.07
CA PRO A 434 14.29 3.03 -15.82
C PRO A 434 14.76 4.50 -15.92
N PRO A 435 14.24 5.33 -16.85
CA PRO A 435 14.63 6.74 -16.92
C PRO A 435 14.30 7.54 -15.65
N LEU A 436 15.34 8.13 -15.05
CA LEU A 436 15.26 8.94 -13.85
C LEU A 436 15.29 10.45 -14.17
N ASP A 437 14.65 11.23 -13.33
CA ASP A 437 14.80 12.67 -13.29
C ASP A 437 16.14 13.08 -12.64
N LYS A 438 16.39 14.39 -12.57
CA LYS A 438 17.61 14.96 -11.98
C LYS A 438 17.75 14.71 -10.46
N LEU A 439 16.67 14.28 -9.79
CA LEU A 439 16.62 13.96 -8.37
C LEU A 439 16.72 12.46 -8.09
N GLY A 440 16.84 11.63 -9.14
CA GLY A 440 16.97 10.18 -9.07
C GLY A 440 15.65 9.41 -8.99
N ASN A 441 14.52 10.04 -9.29
CA ASN A 441 13.20 9.39 -9.29
C ASN A 441 12.73 9.05 -10.70
N SER A 442 11.98 7.95 -10.86
CA SER A 442 11.43 7.56 -12.16
C SER A 442 10.48 8.63 -12.72
N VAL A 443 10.74 9.11 -13.94
CA VAL A 443 9.97 10.19 -14.58
C VAL A 443 8.50 9.79 -14.74
N ARG A 444 8.24 8.65 -15.40
CA ARG A 444 6.88 8.13 -15.62
C ARG A 444 6.22 7.74 -14.30
N GLY A 445 6.99 7.19 -13.37
CA GLY A 445 6.51 6.82 -12.05
C GLY A 445 5.96 8.01 -11.25
N ILE A 446 6.69 9.14 -11.22
CA ILE A 446 6.23 10.37 -10.54
C ILE A 446 4.98 10.94 -11.22
N GLN A 447 4.95 10.98 -12.55
CA GLN A 447 3.79 11.46 -13.30
C GLN A 447 2.55 10.63 -12.96
N PHE A 448 2.65 9.30 -13.04
CA PHE A 448 1.57 8.39 -12.69
C PHE A 448 1.05 8.63 -11.25
N CYS A 449 1.96 8.78 -10.28
CA CYS A 449 1.57 9.05 -8.89
C CYS A 449 0.80 10.38 -8.75
N THR A 450 1.21 11.40 -9.49
CA THR A 450 0.59 12.74 -9.48
C THR A 450 -0.80 12.71 -10.12
N ASP A 451 -0.93 12.03 -11.26
CA ASP A 451 -2.21 11.91 -11.95
C ASP A 451 -3.19 11.04 -11.17
N LEU A 452 -2.69 9.98 -10.50
CA LEU A 452 -3.50 9.12 -9.62
C LEU A 452 -4.19 9.92 -8.51
N VAL A 453 -3.47 10.80 -7.79
CA VAL A 453 -4.06 11.59 -6.70
C VAL A 453 -4.84 12.81 -7.21
N SER A 454 -4.59 13.24 -8.45
CA SER A 454 -5.38 14.28 -9.10
C SER A 454 -6.77 13.74 -9.47
N LEU A 455 -6.83 12.49 -9.94
CA LEU A 455 -8.07 11.79 -10.24
C LEU A 455 -8.78 11.30 -8.97
N CYS A 456 -8.06 10.65 -8.05
CA CYS A 456 -8.65 9.96 -6.89
C CYS A 456 -8.38 10.68 -5.56
N ASN A 457 -9.31 10.58 -4.60
CA ASN A 457 -9.17 11.15 -3.26
C ASN A 457 -8.26 10.32 -2.33
N PHE A 458 -7.08 9.93 -2.84
CA PHE A 458 -6.10 9.11 -2.13
C PHE A 458 -5.03 9.89 -1.37
N HIS A 459 -4.89 11.19 -1.61
CA HIS A 459 -3.96 12.01 -0.85
C HIS A 459 -4.22 11.82 0.66
N ASN A 460 -3.19 11.62 1.48
CA ASN A 460 -3.37 11.26 2.90
C ASN A 460 -4.16 12.29 3.72
N TYR A 461 -4.23 13.53 3.22
CA TYR A 461 -5.03 14.63 3.81
C TYR A 461 -6.28 15.01 3.00
N ASP A 462 -6.67 14.24 1.98
CA ASP A 462 -7.95 14.43 1.30
C ASP A 462 -9.13 14.05 2.23
N ASN A 463 -10.26 14.74 2.06
CA ASN A 463 -11.45 14.48 2.85
C ASN A 463 -12.27 13.33 2.25
N LEU A 464 -12.64 12.33 3.05
CA LEU A 464 -13.44 11.18 2.57
C LEU A 464 -14.92 11.50 2.33
N ARG A 465 -15.43 12.66 2.78
CA ARG A 465 -16.84 13.08 2.63
C ARG A 465 -17.01 14.19 1.60
N HIS A 466 -16.11 15.18 1.67
CA HIS A 466 -16.12 16.42 0.91
C HIS A 466 -14.87 16.51 0.04
N PHE A 467 -14.62 15.49 -0.75
CA PHE A 467 -13.65 15.55 -1.84
C PHE A 467 -14.33 16.23 -3.04
N ALA A 468 -13.58 17.05 -3.77
CA ALA A 468 -14.09 17.83 -4.91
C ALA A 468 -14.48 16.91 -6.10
N LYS A 469 -14.16 17.28 -7.35
CA LYS A 469 -14.40 16.47 -8.55
C LYS A 469 -13.58 15.16 -8.63
N LYS A 470 -12.99 14.72 -7.52
CA LYS A 470 -12.18 13.49 -7.45
C LYS A 470 -13.08 12.26 -7.36
N LEU A 471 -12.56 11.14 -7.83
CA LEU A 471 -13.14 9.81 -7.67
C LEU A 471 -12.80 9.24 -6.28
N ASP A 472 -13.73 8.50 -5.70
CA ASP A 472 -13.46 7.63 -4.55
C ASP A 472 -13.77 6.18 -4.92
N PRO A 473 -12.75 5.38 -5.34
CA PRO A 473 -12.95 3.99 -5.73
C PRO A 473 -13.48 3.09 -4.62
N ARG A 474 -13.51 3.56 -3.36
CA ARG A 474 -14.06 2.80 -2.22
C ARG A 474 -15.58 2.79 -2.17
N ARG A 475 -16.24 3.57 -3.03
CA ARG A 475 -17.70 3.68 -3.10
C ARG A 475 -18.24 3.15 -4.42
N GLU A 476 -19.32 2.38 -4.34
CA GLU A 476 -20.09 1.99 -5.53
C GLU A 476 -20.58 3.24 -6.29
N GLY A 477 -20.45 3.22 -7.61
CA GLY A 477 -20.93 4.30 -8.47
C GLY A 477 -20.18 5.64 -8.33
N GLY A 478 -18.97 5.65 -7.77
CA GLY A 478 -18.12 6.85 -7.71
C GLY A 478 -17.95 7.53 -9.07
N ASP A 479 -17.85 6.73 -10.14
CA ASP A 479 -17.70 7.19 -11.51
C ASP A 479 -18.95 7.93 -12.04
N GLN A 480 -20.15 7.49 -11.63
CA GLN A 480 -21.41 8.12 -12.03
C GLN A 480 -21.58 9.51 -11.43
N ARG A 481 -21.12 9.74 -10.19
CA ARG A 481 -21.22 11.08 -9.56
C ARG A 481 -20.33 12.11 -10.25
N VAL A 482 -19.12 11.72 -10.65
CA VAL A 482 -18.21 12.60 -11.39
C VAL A 482 -18.78 12.92 -12.77
N ARG A 483 -19.25 11.91 -13.53
CA ARG A 483 -19.90 12.13 -14.82
C ARG A 483 -21.17 13.00 -14.72
N LEU A 484 -22.04 12.76 -13.74
CA LEU A 484 -23.23 13.58 -13.50
C LEU A 484 -22.86 15.04 -13.19
N SER A 485 -21.80 15.27 -12.41
CA SER A 485 -21.31 16.62 -12.14
C SER A 485 -20.80 17.33 -13.40
N HIS A 486 -20.15 16.58 -14.32
CA HIS A 486 -19.67 17.10 -15.59
C HIS A 486 -20.82 17.42 -16.55
N ILE A 487 -21.80 16.52 -16.67
CA ILE A 487 -23.00 16.72 -17.50
C ILE A 487 -23.83 17.88 -16.98
N PHE A 488 -23.96 18.05 -15.66
CA PHE A 488 -24.68 19.16 -15.04
C PHE A 488 -23.98 20.50 -15.28
N LEU A 489 -22.64 20.55 -15.20
CA LEU A 489 -21.84 21.74 -15.52
C LEU A 489 -21.89 22.11 -17.01
N GLU A 490 -21.82 21.12 -17.90
CA GLU A 490 -22.00 21.30 -19.35
C GLU A 490 -23.41 21.83 -19.67
N HIS A 491 -24.45 21.29 -19.03
CA HIS A 491 -25.81 21.82 -19.16
C HIS A 491 -25.93 23.25 -18.63
N LEU A 492 -25.31 23.56 -17.48
CA LEU A 492 -25.30 24.92 -16.93
C LEU A 492 -24.59 25.92 -17.84
N LYS A 493 -23.45 25.54 -18.44
CA LYS A 493 -22.75 26.36 -19.43
C LYS A 493 -23.60 26.58 -20.67
N THR A 494 -24.23 25.52 -21.18
CA THR A 494 -25.15 25.62 -22.32
C THR A 494 -26.36 26.51 -21.99
N LEU A 495 -26.93 26.39 -20.79
CA LEU A 495 -28.03 27.24 -20.33
C LEU A 495 -27.61 28.71 -20.21
N LEU A 496 -26.42 28.97 -19.64
CA LEU A 496 -25.85 30.31 -19.55
C LEU A 496 -25.60 30.89 -20.93
N CYS A 497 -25.01 30.14 -21.87
CA CYS A 497 -24.87 30.57 -23.26
C CYS A 497 -26.23 30.88 -23.90
N TYR A 498 -27.27 30.08 -23.66
CA TYR A 498 -28.61 30.33 -24.20
C TYR A 498 -29.28 31.59 -23.62
N VAL A 499 -29.07 31.84 -22.33
CA VAL A 499 -29.54 33.06 -21.65
C VAL A 499 -28.82 34.29 -22.19
N PHE A 500 -27.49 34.25 -22.37
CA PHE A 500 -26.74 35.36 -22.96
C PHE A 500 -27.13 35.61 -24.43
N TYR A 501 -27.35 34.56 -25.23
CA TYR A 501 -27.78 34.70 -26.63
C TYR A 501 -29.22 35.21 -26.79
N SER A 502 -30.08 34.95 -25.79
CA SER A 502 -31.47 35.42 -25.78
C SER A 502 -31.61 36.84 -25.24
N VAL A 503 -30.65 37.33 -24.46
CA VAL A 503 -30.57 38.74 -24.03
C VAL A 503 -30.11 39.63 -25.19
N ASP A 504 -29.17 39.19 -26.03
CA ASP A 504 -28.72 39.96 -27.21
C ASP A 504 -29.78 40.08 -28.33
N LYS A 505 -30.73 39.14 -28.43
CA LYS A 505 -31.81 39.18 -29.44
C LYS A 505 -33.04 40.01 -29.05
N ASN A 506 -33.13 40.46 -27.80
CA ASN A 506 -34.21 41.35 -27.35
C ASN A 506 -33.73 42.82 -27.21
N SER A 507 -32.55 43.13 -27.75
CA SER A 507 -31.94 44.47 -27.76
C SER A 507 -31.76 45.06 -29.16
N GLU A 508 -32.57 44.62 -30.15
CA GLU A 508 -32.81 45.34 -31.41
C GLU A 508 -34.23 45.91 -31.48
#